data_AF-A0A6J4FCK2-F1
#
_entry.id   AF-A0A6J4FCK2-F1
#
_cell.length_a   1.000
_cell.length_b   1.000
_cell.length_c   1.000
_cell.angle_alpha   90.00
_cell.angle_beta   90.00
_cell.angle_gamma   90.00
#
_symmetry.space_group_name_H-M   'P 1'
#
loop_
_entity.id
_entity.type
_entity.pdbx_description
1 polymer ?
#
loop_
_entity_poly.entity_id
_entity_poly.type
_entity_poly.pdbx_seq_one_letter_code
_entity_poly.pdbx_strand_id
1 'polypeptide(L)' 'MDTFVTYGAPANLIETVNTLGVPMYARQLARMDGSAIDVKTEASILPVNKRPRLAVRLFSGN' A
#
# COMPACT_ATOMS: atom_id res chain seq x y z
N MET A 1 8.93 -17.83 -10.39
CA MET A 1 7.83 -17.76 -9.39
C MET A 1 8.38 -17.06 -8.17
N ASP A 2 7.91 -15.84 -7.88
CA ASP A 2 8.42 -15.02 -6.77
C ASP A 2 7.83 -15.45 -5.43
N THR A 3 8.71 -15.69 -4.45
CA THR A 3 8.34 -16.17 -3.10
C THR A 3 7.75 -15.04 -2.25
N PHE A 4 8.29 -13.83 -2.35
CA PHE A 4 7.80 -12.64 -1.65
C PHE A 4 7.22 -11.68 -2.68
N VAL A 5 5.96 -11.30 -2.50
CA VAL A 5 5.26 -10.39 -3.40
C VAL A 5 4.48 -9.38 -2.58
N THR A 6 4.50 -8.14 -3.05
CA THR A 6 3.75 -7.04 -2.44
C THR A 6 2.52 -6.75 -3.29
N TYR A 7 1.34 -6.87 -2.69
CA TYR A 7 0.07 -6.55 -3.35
C TYR A 7 -0.43 -5.18 -2.88
N GLY A 8 -0.94 -4.38 -3.81
CA GLY A 8 -1.67 -3.14 -3.50
C GLY A 8 -3.18 -3.38 -3.61
N ALA A 9 -3.93 -2.84 -2.65
CA ALA A 9 -5.38 -2.68 -2.75
C ALA A 9 -5.71 -1.22 -3.15
N PRO A 10 -6.87 -0.97 -3.77
CA PRO A 10 -7.31 0.38 -4.08
C PRO A 10 -7.39 1.27 -2.83
N ALA A 11 -7.08 2.55 -2.99
CA ALA A 11 -7.25 3.53 -1.91
C ALA A 11 -8.73 3.69 -1.53
N ASN A 12 -8.97 4.18 -0.32
CA ASN A 12 -10.28 4.57 0.18
C ASN A 12 -10.71 5.95 -0.37
N LEU A 13 -10.69 6.08 -1.70
CA LEU A 13 -11.17 7.23 -2.44
C LEU A 13 -12.26 6.77 -3.41
N ILE A 14 -13.30 7.58 -3.58
CA ILE A 14 -14.42 7.24 -4.48
C ILE A 14 -13.94 7.03 -5.93
N GLU A 15 -12.92 7.76 -6.35
CA GLU A 15 -12.33 7.65 -7.70
C GLU A 15 -11.56 6.34 -7.93
N THR A 16 -11.15 5.66 -6.86
CA THR A 16 -10.36 4.41 -6.95
C THR A 16 -11.22 3.17 -6.74
N VAL A 17 -12.53 3.31 -6.55
CA VAL A 17 -13.46 2.19 -6.39
C VAL A 17 -13.43 1.29 -7.64
N ASN A 18 -13.35 -0.02 -7.43
CA ASN A 18 -13.29 -1.05 -8.48
C ASN A 18 -12.11 -0.92 -9.48
N THR A 19 -11.07 -0.16 -9.12
CA THR A 19 -9.83 -0.09 -9.90
C THR A 19 -8.81 -1.12 -9.44
N LEU A 20 -7.77 -1.37 -10.23
CA LEU A 20 -6.62 -2.16 -9.76
C LEU A 20 -5.82 -1.34 -8.74
N GLY A 21 -5.42 -1.99 -7.65
CA GLY A 21 -4.62 -1.38 -6.60
C GLY A 21 -3.23 -0.99 -7.11
N VAL A 22 -2.83 0.26 -6.92
CA VAL A 22 -1.45 0.71 -7.11
C VAL A 22 -0.73 0.82 -5.75
N PRO A 23 0.61 0.80 -5.71
CA PRO A 23 1.35 0.83 -4.45
C PRO A 23 1.10 2.09 -3.60
N MET A 24 0.81 3.23 -4.24
CA MET A 24 0.57 4.49 -3.54
C MET A 24 -0.34 5.38 -4.36
N TYR A 25 -1.30 6.02 -3.69
CA TYR A 25 -2.20 7.01 -4.26
C TYR A 25 -1.89 8.37 -3.67
N ALA A 26 -2.00 9.42 -4.49
CA ALA A 26 -1.86 10.80 -4.06
C ALA A 26 -2.98 11.63 -4.69
N ARG A 27 -3.65 12.43 -3.86
CA ARG A 27 -4.72 13.34 -4.28
C ARG A 27 -4.44 14.73 -3.75
N GLN A 28 -4.59 15.72 -4.63
CA GLN A 28 -4.52 17.13 -4.28
C GLN A 28 -5.92 17.68 -3.99
N LEU A 29 -6.05 18.45 -2.92
CA LEU A 29 -7.27 19.10 -2.50
C LEU A 29 -6.97 20.59 -2.33
N ALA A 30 -7.46 21.41 -3.25
CA ALA A 30 -7.35 22.86 -3.11
C ALA A 30 -8.22 23.32 -1.93
N ARG A 31 -7.66 24.16 -1.06
CA ARG A 31 -8.43 24.76 0.03
C ARG A 31 -9.44 25.76 -0.52
N MET A 32 -10.57 25.88 0.18
CA MET A 32 -11.67 26.76 -0.24
C MET A 32 -11.30 28.25 -0.27
N ASP A 33 -10.29 28.65 0.50
CA ASP A 33 -9.74 30.01 0.55
C ASP A 33 -8.68 30.28 -0.53
N GLY A 34 -8.33 29.27 -1.35
CA GLY A 34 -7.30 29.37 -2.39
C GLY A 34 -5.88 29.53 -1.87
N SER A 35 -5.64 29.40 -0.56
CA SER A 35 -4.34 29.70 0.06
C SER A 35 -3.32 28.58 -0.12
N ALA A 36 -3.78 27.33 -0.19
CA ALA A 36 -2.91 26.16 -0.27
C ALA A 36 -3.57 24.96 -0.96
N ILE A 37 -2.74 23.96 -1.26
CA ILE A 37 -3.13 22.65 -1.75
C ILE A 37 -2.76 21.62 -0.69
N ASP A 38 -3.74 20.91 -0.16
CA ASP A 38 -3.51 19.78 0.72
C ASP A 38 -3.27 18.53 -0.13
N VAL A 39 -2.19 17.80 0.18
CA VAL A 39 -1.87 16.55 -0.52
C VAL A 39 -2.17 15.38 0.41
N LYS A 40 -3.18 14.59 0.04
CA LYS A 40 -3.51 13.35 0.74
C LYS A 40 -2.85 12.18 0.04
N THR A 41 -2.02 11.43 0.76
CA THR A 41 -1.43 10.19 0.28
C THR A 41 -2.01 8.99 1.01
N GLU A 42 -2.29 7.91 0.30
CA GLU A 42 -2.81 6.68 0.87
C GLU A 42 -2.17 5.47 0.20
N ALA A 43 -1.85 4.45 1.00
CA ALA A 43 -1.27 3.20 0.52
C ALA A 43 -1.89 2.04 1.30
N SER A 44 -2.46 1.08 0.58
CA SER A 44 -3.02 -0.14 1.16
C SER A 44 -2.22 -1.32 0.63
N ILE A 45 -1.13 -1.66 1.33
CA ILE A 45 -0.13 -2.62 0.86
C ILE A 45 -0.16 -3.87 1.74
N LEU A 46 -0.21 -5.05 1.09
CA LEU A 46 -0.12 -6.34 1.73
C LEU A 46 1.12 -7.11 1.23
N PRO A 47 2.19 -7.20 2.04
CA PRO A 47 3.30 -8.09 1.76
C PRO A 47 2.87 -9.55 1.99
N VAL A 48 3.06 -10.40 0.99
CA VAL A 48 2.66 -11.81 1.01
C VAL A 48 3.86 -12.71 0.73
N ASN A 49 4.08 -13.68 1.62
CA ASN A 49 4.94 -14.82 1.34
C ASN A 49 4.10 -15.94 0.70
N LYS A 50 4.30 -16.19 -0.61
CA LYS A 50 3.61 -17.24 -1.37
C LYS A 50 4.07 -18.65 -0.99
N ARG A 51 5.21 -18.80 -0.30
CA ARG A 51 5.76 -20.08 0.16
C ARG A 51 6.14 -19.96 1.65
N PRO A 52 5.16 -19.93 2.57
CA PRO A 52 5.40 -19.72 4.00
C PRO A 52 6.34 -20.76 4.60
N ARG A 53 6.34 -22.01 4.09
CA ARG A 53 7.21 -23.10 4.55
C ARG A 53 8.70 -22.89 4.26
N LEU A 54 9.07 -21.95 3.40
CA LEU A 54 10.46 -21.64 3.07
C LEU A 54 11.10 -20.72 4.13
N ALA A 55 10.29 -19.95 4.85
CA ALA A 55 10.78 -19.06 5.90
C ALA A 55 11.07 -19.86 7.17
N VAL A 56 12.34 -19.94 7.56
CA VAL A 56 12.79 -20.55 8.80
C VAL A 56 13.34 -19.45 9.71
N ARG A 57 12.85 -19.37 10.95
CA ARG A 57 13.38 -18.49 11.98
C ARG A 57 14.38 -19.28 12.84
N LEU A 58 15.62 -18.82 12.87
CA LEU A 58 16.65 -19.35 13.77
C LEU A 58 16.60 -18.62 15.11
N PHE A 59 16.88 -19.34 16.19
CA PHE A 59 17.03 -18.80 17.54
C PHE A 59 18.43 -19.15 18.03
N SER A 60 19.12 -18.21 18.66
CA SER A 60 20.41 -18.44 19.33
C SER A 60 20.26 -18.07 20.80
N GLY A 61 20.70 -18.94 21.70
CA GLY A 61 20.86 -18.67 23.13
C GLY A 61 22.33 -18.45 23.47
N ASN A 62 22.60 -17.69 24.53
CA ASN A 62 23.92 -17.62 25.16
C ASN A 62 24.19 -18.86 26.01
#